data_AF-H8MZ47-F1
#
_entry.id   AF-H8MZ47-F1
#
_cell.length_a   1.000
_cell.length_b   1.000
_cell.length_c   1.000
_cell.angle_alpha   90.00
_cell.angle_beta   90.00
_cell.angle_gamma   90.00
#
_symmetry.space_group_name_H-M   'P 1'
#
loop_
_entity.id
_entity.type
_entity.pdbx_description
1 polymer ?
#
loop_
_entity_poly.entity_id
_entity_poly.type
_entity_poly.pdbx_seq_one_letter_code
_entity_poly.pdbx_strand_id
1 'polypeptide(L)'
;MRRKTQTSRARTGKARKRKAPAGYSRAEVPSLPLKGYTLPAVDLERGSRGTAVEQLQTALVKLGHMTQEQMDTGPGTFGARTEGSLKKFQKAHGVDAIGVYGPKTRAAFESLGATLDDAETPPTPAPAGLRAKIVAEGLWGAANQDQIHYAQIRPIDGIRLRHKLPLNIDCSGFVTLCYKWAGAPDPNGNRYSGAGYTGTLDAHMLHIPLSQVQPGDLCLWQGKHVSLVIQGGVDPLLISHGSEAGPYEVRTSAQKKWYPAGTRLIWLTSPQGAKTGARRPLSREDKMRGDPPAEEGLF
;
A
#
# COMPACT_ATOMS: atom_id res chain seq x y z
N MET A 1 -38.48 18.75 63.03
CA MET A 1 -38.68 17.30 62.76
C MET A 1 -40.11 17.05 62.28
N ARG A 2 -40.31 16.51 61.07
CA ARG A 2 -41.28 15.44 60.70
C ARG A 2 -41.50 15.41 59.18
N ARG A 3 -41.36 14.23 58.57
CA ARG A 3 -41.70 13.95 57.17
C ARG A 3 -43.22 13.94 56.99
N LYS A 4 -43.72 14.31 55.81
CA LYS A 4 -44.97 13.84 55.18
C LYS A 4 -44.97 14.25 53.70
N THR A 5 -44.59 13.32 52.81
CA THR A 5 -45.45 12.41 52.02
C THR A 5 -45.81 12.98 50.65
N GLN A 6 -45.20 12.41 49.61
CA GLN A 6 -45.72 12.45 48.25
C GLN A 6 -47.15 11.90 48.23
N THR A 7 -48.04 12.54 47.47
CA THR A 7 -49.32 11.94 47.09
C THR A 7 -49.50 12.09 45.59
N SER A 8 -49.65 10.95 44.92
CA SER A 8 -49.91 10.88 43.48
C SER A 8 -51.30 11.40 43.13
N ARG A 9 -51.44 12.01 41.95
CA ARG A 9 -52.72 12.05 41.23
C ARG A 9 -52.50 11.76 39.75
N ALA A 10 -52.83 10.54 39.36
CA ALA A 10 -52.89 10.13 37.97
C ALA A 10 -54.01 10.88 37.24
N ARG A 11 -53.74 11.33 36.01
CA ARG A 11 -54.79 11.70 35.05
C ARG A 11 -54.95 10.55 34.04
N THR A 12 -56.10 9.89 34.09
CA THR A 12 -56.50 8.81 33.20
C THR A 12 -56.86 9.35 31.82
N GLY A 13 -55.99 9.10 30.82
CA GLY A 13 -56.26 9.37 29.41
C GLY A 13 -56.60 8.09 28.65
N LYS A 14 -57.80 8.02 28.05
CA LYS A 14 -58.28 6.86 27.27
C LYS A 14 -57.28 6.41 26.20
N ALA A 15 -57.03 5.10 26.12
CA ALA A 15 -56.19 4.49 25.09
C ALA A 15 -56.79 4.69 23.69
N ARG A 16 -56.11 5.47 22.84
CA ARG A 16 -56.29 5.40 21.38
C ARG A 16 -55.44 4.25 20.85
N LYS A 17 -56.06 3.25 20.22
CA LYS A 17 -55.35 2.23 19.43
C LYS A 17 -54.54 2.93 18.33
N ARG A 18 -53.22 3.04 18.49
CA ARG A 18 -52.33 3.49 17.40
C ARG A 18 -52.17 2.32 16.44
N LYS A 19 -52.71 2.49 15.22
CA LYS A 19 -52.45 1.61 14.07
C LYS A 19 -50.93 1.51 13.89
N ALA A 20 -50.40 0.29 13.73
CA ALA A 20 -48.97 0.12 13.48
C ALA A 20 -48.58 0.88 12.20
N PRO A 21 -47.44 1.62 12.18
CA PRO A 21 -46.94 2.18 10.95
C PRO A 21 -46.56 1.03 10.00
N ALA A 22 -47.00 1.13 8.76
CA ALA A 22 -46.72 0.13 7.74
C ALA A 22 -45.25 0.20 7.30
N GLY A 23 -44.68 -0.96 6.98
CA GLY A 23 -43.50 -1.11 6.12
C GLY A 23 -42.23 -0.38 6.56
N TYR A 24 -41.25 -1.14 7.07
CA TYR A 24 -39.86 -0.79 6.78
C TYR A 24 -39.64 -0.96 5.27
N SER A 25 -39.90 0.11 4.52
CA SER A 25 -39.44 0.20 3.13
C SER A 25 -37.93 0.03 3.15
N ARG A 26 -37.43 -0.95 2.40
CA ARG A 26 -36.00 -1.19 2.23
C ARG A 26 -35.44 0.07 1.57
N ALA A 27 -34.74 0.90 2.35
CA ALA A 27 -34.12 2.10 1.83
C ALA A 27 -33.23 1.70 0.65
N GLU A 28 -33.60 2.17 -0.53
CA GLU A 28 -32.92 1.89 -1.79
C GLU A 28 -31.60 2.66 -1.75
N VAL A 29 -30.55 1.96 -1.31
CA VAL A 29 -29.20 2.51 -1.28
C VAL A 29 -28.82 2.76 -2.74
N PRO A 30 -28.42 3.99 -3.14
CA PRO A 30 -28.01 4.25 -4.52
C PRO A 30 -26.68 3.54 -4.78
N SER A 31 -26.77 2.28 -5.20
CA SER A 31 -25.64 1.46 -5.59
C SER A 31 -25.13 1.96 -6.93
N LEU A 32 -24.12 2.83 -6.89
CA LEU A 32 -23.36 3.18 -8.08
C LEU A 32 -22.79 1.89 -8.70
N PRO A 33 -23.00 1.63 -10.00
CA PRO A 33 -22.50 0.42 -10.62
C PRO A 33 -20.96 0.41 -10.61
N LEU A 34 -20.40 -0.75 -10.32
CA LEU A 34 -18.95 -1.02 -10.34
C LEU A 34 -18.47 -1.44 -11.74
N LYS A 35 -19.18 -1.03 -12.79
CA LYS A 35 -18.82 -1.35 -14.18
C LYS A 35 -17.44 -0.77 -14.51
N GLY A 36 -16.48 -1.65 -14.82
CA GLY A 36 -15.07 -1.28 -15.05
C GLY A 36 -14.16 -1.46 -13.82
N TYR A 37 -14.69 -1.83 -12.66
CA TYR A 37 -13.87 -2.21 -11.51
C TYR A 37 -13.51 -3.69 -11.57
N THR A 38 -12.22 -3.97 -11.67
CA THR A 38 -11.67 -5.32 -11.48
C THR A 38 -11.37 -5.55 -9.99
N LEU A 39 -11.89 -6.66 -9.47
CA LEU A 39 -11.73 -7.10 -8.08
C LEU A 39 -11.03 -8.46 -8.01
N PRO A 40 -10.31 -8.76 -6.91
CA PRO A 40 -9.55 -10.00 -6.82
C PRO A 40 -10.45 -11.24 -6.70
N ALA A 41 -10.09 -12.34 -7.38
CA ALA A 41 -10.76 -13.64 -7.18
C ALA A 41 -10.36 -14.36 -5.88
N VAL A 42 -9.34 -13.89 -5.16
CA VAL A 42 -8.83 -14.50 -3.91
C VAL A 42 -9.64 -14.11 -2.67
N ASP A 43 -9.55 -14.94 -1.62
CA ASP A 43 -10.13 -14.63 -0.32
C ASP A 43 -9.25 -13.62 0.45
N LEU A 44 -9.89 -12.61 1.07
CA LEU A 44 -9.20 -11.59 1.88
C LEU A 44 -9.85 -11.43 3.25
N GLU A 45 -9.02 -11.30 4.29
CA GLU A 45 -9.45 -11.16 5.67
C GLU A 45 -8.50 -10.26 6.48
N ARG A 46 -8.78 -10.08 7.78
CA ARG A 46 -7.93 -9.23 8.63
C ARG A 46 -6.49 -9.74 8.64
N GLY A 47 -5.56 -8.88 8.22
CA GLY A 47 -4.14 -9.22 8.10
C GLY A 47 -3.68 -9.44 6.65
N SER A 48 -4.59 -9.66 5.69
CA SER A 48 -4.27 -9.59 4.27
C SER A 48 -3.68 -8.23 3.90
N ARG A 49 -2.73 -8.21 2.95
CA ARG A 49 -2.09 -7.00 2.44
C ARG A 49 -1.90 -7.05 0.93
N GLY A 50 -1.79 -5.87 0.31
CA GLY A 50 -1.40 -5.67 -1.09
C GLY A 50 -2.52 -5.17 -2.00
N THR A 51 -2.29 -5.25 -3.31
CA THR A 51 -3.18 -4.68 -4.34
C THR A 51 -4.60 -5.24 -4.29
N ALA A 52 -4.76 -6.54 -4.00
CA ALA A 52 -6.07 -7.16 -3.84
C ALA A 52 -6.92 -6.49 -2.73
N VAL A 53 -6.30 -6.15 -1.60
CA VAL A 53 -6.96 -5.42 -0.51
C VAL A 53 -7.29 -4.00 -0.91
N GLU A 54 -6.42 -3.36 -1.70
CA GLU A 54 -6.62 -1.99 -2.17
C GLU A 54 -7.74 -1.88 -3.20
N GLN A 55 -7.82 -2.82 -4.16
CA GLN A 55 -8.96 -2.96 -5.08
C GLN A 55 -10.28 -3.09 -4.31
N LEU A 56 -10.31 -3.93 -3.27
CA LEU A 56 -11.45 -4.06 -2.36
C LEU A 56 -11.77 -2.75 -1.63
N GLN A 57 -10.76 -2.05 -1.07
CA GLN A 57 -10.96 -0.76 -0.40
C GLN A 57 -11.52 0.29 -1.36
N THR A 58 -10.98 0.42 -2.58
CA THR A 58 -11.46 1.36 -3.59
C THR A 58 -12.92 1.07 -3.98
N ALA A 59 -13.31 -0.20 -4.14
CA ALA A 59 -14.71 -0.55 -4.38
C ALA A 59 -15.61 -0.24 -3.17
N LEU A 60 -15.14 -0.48 -1.94
CA LEU A 60 -15.87 -0.10 -0.72
C LEU A 60 -16.01 1.42 -0.57
N VAL A 61 -15.03 2.21 -1.02
CA VAL A 61 -15.12 3.68 -1.10
C VAL A 61 -16.13 4.11 -2.17
N LYS A 62 -16.06 3.52 -3.37
CA LYS A 62 -16.99 3.79 -4.48
C LYS A 62 -18.45 3.52 -4.12
N LEU A 63 -18.71 2.47 -3.34
CA LEU A 63 -20.03 2.11 -2.81
C LEU A 63 -20.43 2.88 -1.52
N GLY A 64 -19.57 3.77 -1.00
CA GLY A 64 -19.86 4.56 0.20
C GLY A 64 -19.85 3.77 1.52
N HIS A 65 -19.29 2.56 1.54
CA HIS A 65 -19.14 1.75 2.76
C HIS A 65 -17.86 2.06 3.54
N MET A 66 -16.87 2.66 2.86
CA MET A 66 -15.63 3.21 3.39
C MET A 66 -15.50 4.68 2.93
N THR A 67 -14.79 5.52 3.68
CA THR A 67 -14.44 6.88 3.21
C THR A 67 -12.99 6.90 2.69
N GLN A 68 -12.64 7.88 1.86
CA GLN A 68 -11.27 7.97 1.33
C GLN A 68 -10.25 8.14 2.47
N GLU A 69 -10.57 8.95 3.48
CA GLU A 69 -9.72 9.16 4.66
C GLU A 69 -9.53 7.86 5.46
N GLN A 70 -10.53 6.98 5.48
CA GLN A 70 -10.40 5.66 6.11
C GLN A 70 -9.45 4.75 5.32
N MET A 71 -9.50 4.78 3.99
CA MET A 71 -8.58 4.06 3.10
C MET A 71 -7.15 4.59 3.27
N ASP A 72 -6.97 5.92 3.27
CA ASP A 72 -5.67 6.59 3.37
C ASP A 72 -4.91 6.26 4.67
N THR A 73 -5.61 5.87 5.75
CA THR A 73 -4.96 5.39 6.99
C THR A 73 -4.36 3.98 6.92
N GLY A 74 -4.50 3.27 5.79
CA GLY A 74 -3.97 1.92 5.59
C GLY A 74 -4.29 1.36 4.20
N PRO A 75 -3.83 2.01 3.12
CA PRO A 75 -4.10 1.55 1.75
C PRO A 75 -3.45 0.20 1.50
N GLY A 76 -4.19 -0.72 0.91
CA GLY A 76 -3.77 -2.11 0.72
C GLY A 76 -3.57 -2.89 2.02
N THR A 77 -4.04 -2.43 3.19
CA THR A 77 -3.96 -3.16 4.46
C THR A 77 -5.35 -3.52 4.98
N PHE A 78 -5.60 -4.81 5.20
CA PHE A 78 -6.89 -5.29 5.69
C PHE A 78 -6.92 -5.20 7.23
N GLY A 79 -7.02 -3.96 7.72
CA GLY A 79 -7.17 -3.67 9.14
C GLY A 79 -8.64 -3.69 9.59
N ALA A 80 -8.86 -3.37 10.87
CA ALA A 80 -10.20 -3.31 11.47
C ALA A 80 -11.15 -2.30 10.76
N ARG A 81 -10.62 -1.25 10.13
CA ARG A 81 -11.41 -0.30 9.32
C ARG A 81 -11.94 -0.94 8.03
N THR A 82 -11.09 -1.66 7.30
CA THR A 82 -11.46 -2.41 6.08
C THR A 82 -12.49 -3.48 6.40
N GLU A 83 -12.27 -4.27 7.46
CA GLU A 83 -13.22 -5.28 7.92
C GLU A 83 -14.57 -4.67 8.33
N GLY A 84 -14.57 -3.57 9.10
CA GLY A 84 -15.78 -2.87 9.51
C GLY A 84 -16.56 -2.31 8.31
N SER A 85 -15.86 -1.85 7.28
CA SER A 85 -16.48 -1.36 6.02
C SER A 85 -17.04 -2.52 5.19
N LEU A 86 -16.32 -3.64 5.10
CA LEU A 86 -16.81 -4.84 4.43
C LEU A 86 -18.04 -5.43 5.12
N LYS A 87 -18.08 -5.44 6.45
CA LYS A 87 -19.26 -5.85 7.23
C LYS A 87 -20.49 -4.97 6.96
N LYS A 88 -20.31 -3.67 6.71
CA LYS A 88 -21.40 -2.77 6.28
C LYS A 88 -21.91 -3.13 4.89
N PHE A 89 -21.00 -3.35 3.93
CA PHE A 89 -21.34 -3.81 2.58
C PHE A 89 -22.12 -5.12 2.62
N GLN A 90 -21.57 -6.16 3.28
CA GLN A 90 -22.20 -7.47 3.41
C GLN A 90 -23.62 -7.35 3.97
N LYS A 91 -23.80 -6.59 5.07
CA LYS A 91 -25.12 -6.34 5.66
C LYS A 91 -26.08 -5.60 4.72
N ALA A 92 -25.61 -4.63 3.94
CA ALA A 92 -26.45 -3.89 2.99
C ALA A 92 -26.90 -4.76 1.80
N HIS A 93 -26.03 -5.67 1.34
CA HIS A 93 -26.26 -6.53 0.18
C HIS A 93 -26.81 -7.93 0.53
N GLY A 94 -27.13 -8.20 1.81
CA GLY A 94 -27.76 -9.46 2.23
C GLY A 94 -26.79 -10.65 2.32
N VAL A 95 -25.49 -10.38 2.42
CA VAL A 95 -24.43 -11.38 2.65
C VAL A 95 -24.14 -11.48 4.14
N ASP A 96 -23.70 -12.64 4.60
CA ASP A 96 -23.25 -12.87 5.98
C ASP A 96 -22.16 -11.84 6.36
N ALA A 97 -22.43 -10.99 7.36
CA ALA A 97 -21.55 -9.88 7.76
C ALA A 97 -20.36 -10.34 8.61
N ILE A 98 -19.62 -11.34 8.13
CA ILE A 98 -18.48 -11.97 8.80
C ILE A 98 -17.18 -11.17 8.66
N GLY A 99 -17.09 -10.25 7.68
CA GLY A 99 -15.91 -9.41 7.44
C GLY A 99 -14.79 -10.08 6.66
N VAL A 100 -15.04 -11.27 6.10
CA VAL A 100 -14.17 -11.97 5.15
C VAL A 100 -14.69 -11.75 3.75
N TYR A 101 -13.81 -11.36 2.83
CA TYR A 101 -14.09 -11.24 1.40
C TYR A 101 -13.97 -12.63 0.77
N GLY A 102 -14.98 -13.47 0.96
CA GLY A 102 -15.06 -14.82 0.37
C GLY A 102 -16.02 -14.91 -0.83
N PRO A 103 -16.27 -16.11 -1.38
CA PRO A 103 -17.07 -16.32 -2.60
C PRO A 103 -18.45 -15.65 -2.59
N LYS A 104 -19.21 -15.75 -1.48
CA LYS A 104 -20.52 -15.08 -1.34
C LYS A 104 -20.43 -13.55 -1.44
N THR A 105 -19.30 -12.98 -1.00
CA THR A 105 -19.05 -11.53 -1.03
C THR A 105 -18.64 -11.10 -2.43
N ARG A 106 -17.82 -11.90 -3.13
CA ARG A 106 -17.48 -11.70 -4.55
C ARG A 106 -18.71 -11.64 -5.44
N ALA A 107 -19.59 -12.64 -5.35
CA ALA A 107 -20.86 -12.67 -6.09
C ALA A 107 -21.74 -11.42 -5.85
N ALA A 108 -21.72 -10.85 -4.64
CA ALA A 108 -22.42 -9.59 -4.37
C ALA A 108 -21.78 -8.39 -5.09
N PHE A 109 -20.45 -8.30 -5.16
CA PHE A 109 -19.76 -7.26 -5.96
C PHE A 109 -19.97 -7.46 -7.47
N GLU A 110 -19.94 -8.68 -7.97
CA GLU A 110 -20.22 -9.00 -9.38
C GLU A 110 -21.64 -8.60 -9.78
N SER A 111 -22.63 -8.81 -8.90
CA SER A 111 -24.01 -8.35 -9.13
C SER A 111 -24.15 -6.82 -9.30
N LEU A 112 -23.14 -6.05 -8.88
CA LEU A 112 -23.05 -4.59 -9.04
C LEU A 112 -22.25 -4.19 -10.30
N GLY A 113 -21.80 -5.16 -11.10
CA GLY A 113 -21.08 -4.95 -12.35
C GLY A 113 -19.55 -4.93 -12.23
N ALA A 114 -18.99 -5.30 -11.07
CA ALA A 114 -17.55 -5.57 -10.97
C ALA A 114 -17.19 -6.84 -11.74
N THR A 115 -16.01 -6.89 -12.34
CA THR A 115 -15.42 -8.11 -12.90
C THR A 115 -14.44 -8.71 -11.90
N LEU A 116 -14.42 -10.03 -11.75
CA LEU A 116 -13.34 -10.70 -11.01
C LEU A 116 -12.13 -10.86 -11.92
N ASP A 117 -10.95 -10.60 -11.37
CA ASP A 117 -9.70 -11.02 -11.97
C ASP A 117 -9.46 -12.49 -11.62
N ASP A 118 -9.95 -13.37 -12.49
CA ASP A 118 -9.57 -14.80 -12.50
C ASP A 118 -8.12 -14.98 -12.98
N ALA A 119 -7.46 -13.93 -13.46
CA ALA A 119 -6.01 -13.90 -13.48
C ALA A 119 -5.53 -13.90 -12.02
N GLU A 120 -5.18 -15.11 -11.57
CA GLU A 120 -4.22 -15.35 -10.52
C GLU A 120 -2.94 -14.56 -10.84
N THR A 121 -2.92 -13.28 -10.47
CA THR A 121 -1.70 -12.71 -9.92
C THR A 121 -1.60 -13.36 -8.54
N PRO A 122 -0.74 -14.40 -8.37
CA PRO A 122 -0.44 -14.84 -7.02
C PRO A 122 0.06 -13.61 -6.25
N PRO A 123 -0.17 -13.52 -4.93
CA PRO A 123 0.53 -12.53 -4.12
C PRO A 123 2.02 -12.65 -4.48
N THR A 124 2.61 -11.59 -5.06
CA THR A 124 3.89 -11.66 -5.80
C THR A 124 4.83 -12.58 -5.04
N PRO A 125 5.17 -13.78 -5.57
CA PRO A 125 5.54 -14.93 -4.76
C PRO A 125 6.63 -14.53 -3.78
N ALA A 126 6.32 -14.65 -2.49
CA ALA A 126 6.99 -13.91 -1.41
C ALA A 126 8.51 -13.91 -1.64
N PRO A 127 9.12 -12.73 -1.85
CA PRO A 127 10.23 -12.55 -2.78
C PRO A 127 11.39 -13.52 -2.54
N ALA A 128 11.52 -14.57 -3.35
CA ALA A 128 12.41 -15.68 -2.98
C ALA A 128 13.91 -15.28 -2.87
N GLY A 129 14.61 -15.92 -1.93
CA GLY A 129 16.06 -15.79 -1.76
C GLY A 129 16.51 -14.39 -1.33
N LEU A 130 17.41 -13.77 -2.10
CA LEU A 130 18.03 -12.49 -1.74
C LEU A 130 17.03 -11.33 -1.68
N ARG A 131 15.97 -11.34 -2.52
CA ARG A 131 14.96 -10.27 -2.55
C ARG A 131 14.16 -10.21 -1.24
N ALA A 132 13.77 -11.34 -0.65
CA ALA A 132 13.11 -11.39 0.66
C ALA A 132 13.96 -10.72 1.73
N LYS A 133 15.27 -10.98 1.72
CA LYS A 133 16.18 -10.39 2.70
C LYS A 133 16.21 -8.88 2.57
N ILE A 134 16.38 -8.33 1.35
CA ILE A 134 16.38 -6.87 1.13
C ILE A 134 15.05 -6.23 1.60
N VAL A 135 13.92 -6.86 1.27
CA VAL A 135 12.59 -6.40 1.69
C VAL A 135 12.42 -6.46 3.22
N ALA A 136 12.89 -7.53 3.87
CA ALA A 136 12.85 -7.68 5.32
C ALA A 136 13.71 -6.62 6.04
N GLU A 137 14.85 -6.22 5.48
CA GLU A 137 15.65 -5.11 6.03
C GLU A 137 14.92 -3.75 5.90
N GLY A 138 14.20 -3.52 4.80
CA GLY A 138 13.35 -2.32 4.64
C GLY A 138 12.19 -2.27 5.63
N LEU A 139 11.50 -3.41 5.81
CA LEU A 139 10.42 -3.56 6.80
C LEU A 139 10.94 -3.45 8.24
N TRP A 140 12.14 -3.97 8.53
CA TRP A 140 12.82 -3.75 9.81
C TRP A 140 13.05 -2.25 10.05
N GLY A 141 13.47 -1.51 9.01
CA GLY A 141 13.61 -0.06 9.09
C GLY A 141 12.30 0.61 9.51
N ALA A 142 11.20 0.32 8.80
CA ALA A 142 9.89 0.91 9.11
C ALA A 142 9.38 0.54 10.51
N ALA A 143 9.65 -0.67 10.98
CA ALA A 143 9.32 -1.11 12.34
C ALA A 143 10.15 -0.41 13.44
N ASN A 144 11.24 0.29 13.07
CA ASN A 144 12.14 1.02 13.98
C ASN A 144 12.21 2.53 13.64
N GLN A 145 11.20 3.07 12.95
CA GLN A 145 11.13 4.46 12.47
C GLN A 145 11.54 5.48 13.54
N ASP A 146 11.03 5.33 14.77
CA ASP A 146 11.27 6.25 15.90
C ASP A 146 12.75 6.34 16.37
N GLN A 147 13.64 5.49 15.83
CA GLN A 147 15.08 5.49 16.12
C GLN A 147 15.95 5.72 14.85
N ILE A 148 15.34 6.09 13.72
CA ILE A 148 16.02 6.30 12.44
C ILE A 148 15.74 7.74 11.96
N HIS A 149 16.74 8.61 12.10
CA HIS A 149 16.66 10.03 11.77
C HIS A 149 17.23 10.31 10.38
N TYR A 150 16.73 11.37 9.72
CA TYR A 150 17.14 11.74 8.38
C TYR A 150 18.39 12.63 8.39
N ALA A 151 19.53 12.11 7.90
CA ALA A 151 20.79 12.86 7.82
C ALA A 151 21.69 12.41 6.66
N GLN A 152 22.22 13.37 5.90
CA GLN A 152 23.16 13.10 4.78
C GLN A 152 24.60 12.87 5.27
N ILE A 153 24.82 11.77 5.99
CA ILE A 153 26.11 11.43 6.61
C ILE A 153 26.92 10.47 5.74
N ARG A 154 28.20 10.79 5.53
CA ARG A 154 29.19 9.90 4.89
C ARG A 154 30.49 9.83 5.73
N PRO A 155 31.10 8.65 5.94
CA PRO A 155 30.65 7.32 5.55
C PRO A 155 29.28 6.97 6.12
N ILE A 156 28.47 6.20 5.37
CA ILE A 156 27.10 5.82 5.75
C ILE A 156 27.08 5.28 7.19
N ASP A 157 26.26 5.87 8.07
CA ASP A 157 26.08 5.38 9.44
C ASP A 157 25.55 3.92 9.41
N GLY A 158 25.93 3.09 10.38
CA GLY A 158 25.56 1.67 10.39
C GLY A 158 26.24 0.79 9.31
N ILE A 159 27.08 1.33 8.42
CA ILE A 159 27.71 0.55 7.33
C ILE A 159 28.59 -0.62 7.82
N ARG A 160 29.04 -0.62 9.08
CA ARG A 160 29.78 -1.74 9.71
C ARG A 160 29.01 -2.45 10.83
N LEU A 161 27.80 -2.00 11.16
CA LEU A 161 27.04 -2.45 12.32
C LEU A 161 25.60 -2.74 11.90
N ARG A 162 25.28 -4.02 11.66
CA ARG A 162 23.92 -4.45 11.27
C ARG A 162 22.94 -4.12 12.39
N HIS A 163 21.80 -3.51 12.02
CA HIS A 163 20.74 -3.10 12.94
C HIS A 163 21.20 -2.13 14.05
N LYS A 164 22.23 -1.31 13.78
CA LYS A 164 22.59 -0.19 14.65
C LYS A 164 21.40 0.76 14.81
N LEU A 165 21.09 1.09 16.06
CA LEU A 165 20.20 2.18 16.46
C LEU A 165 20.87 3.00 17.59
N PRO A 166 20.59 4.31 17.72
CA PRO A 166 19.90 5.14 16.72
C PRO A 166 20.72 5.24 15.43
N LEU A 167 20.04 5.47 14.31
CA LEU A 167 20.64 5.54 12.97
C LEU A 167 20.39 6.93 12.37
N ASN A 168 21.43 7.55 11.82
CA ASN A 168 21.31 8.87 11.17
C ASN A 168 21.70 8.74 9.70
N ILE A 169 20.71 8.78 8.80
CA ILE A 169 20.91 8.31 7.42
C ILE A 169 19.98 8.99 6.41
N ASP A 170 20.37 9.04 5.14
CA ASP A 170 19.56 9.56 4.05
C ASP A 170 18.90 8.43 3.25
N CYS A 171 18.04 8.80 2.28
CA CYS A 171 17.36 7.86 1.41
C CYS A 171 18.29 6.83 0.75
N SER A 172 19.42 7.30 0.21
CA SER A 172 20.35 6.45 -0.53
C SER A 172 21.23 5.60 0.40
N GLY A 173 21.57 6.11 1.58
CA GLY A 173 22.19 5.33 2.64
C GLY A 173 21.27 4.21 3.12
N PHE A 174 19.98 4.50 3.37
CA PHE A 174 19.01 3.54 3.88
C PHE A 174 18.82 2.34 2.94
N VAL A 175 18.60 2.57 1.63
CA VAL A 175 18.48 1.46 0.66
C VAL A 175 19.81 0.71 0.48
N THR A 176 20.96 1.39 0.64
CA THR A 176 22.28 0.75 0.62
C THR A 176 22.48 -0.17 1.83
N LEU A 177 21.99 0.19 3.02
CA LEU A 177 21.99 -0.70 4.19
C LEU A 177 21.03 -1.87 4.03
N CYS A 178 19.83 -1.67 3.45
CA CYS A 178 18.91 -2.76 3.15
C CYS A 178 19.57 -3.83 2.27
N TYR A 179 20.30 -3.40 1.25
CA TYR A 179 21.12 -4.29 0.43
C TYR A 179 22.27 -4.93 1.24
N LYS A 180 23.02 -4.15 2.03
CA LYS A 180 24.17 -4.66 2.79
C LYS A 180 23.80 -5.72 3.81
N TRP A 181 22.79 -5.45 4.62
CA TRP A 181 22.37 -6.32 5.72
C TRP A 181 21.66 -7.58 5.22
N ALA A 182 21.05 -7.53 4.04
CA ALA A 182 20.56 -8.70 3.32
C ALA A 182 21.66 -9.60 2.74
N GLY A 183 22.91 -9.13 2.69
CA GLY A 183 24.03 -9.81 2.03
C GLY A 183 24.04 -9.65 0.51
N ALA A 184 23.41 -8.60 -0.02
CA ALA A 184 23.40 -8.30 -1.45
C ALA A 184 24.73 -7.66 -1.91
N PRO A 185 25.02 -7.62 -3.23
CA PRO A 185 26.08 -6.77 -3.78
C PRO A 185 25.77 -5.29 -3.55
N ASP A 186 26.79 -4.46 -3.38
CA ASP A 186 26.62 -3.01 -3.21
C ASP A 186 25.90 -2.39 -4.41
N PRO A 187 24.70 -1.81 -4.24
CA PRO A 187 23.96 -1.21 -5.34
C PRO A 187 24.64 0.04 -5.91
N ASN A 188 25.64 0.60 -5.22
CA ASN A 188 26.46 1.72 -5.70
C ASN A 188 27.72 1.26 -6.48
N GLY A 189 28.05 -0.04 -6.47
CA GLY A 189 29.28 -0.58 -7.05
C GLY A 189 30.57 -0.30 -6.24
N ASN A 190 30.47 0.40 -5.11
CA ASN A 190 31.60 0.91 -4.30
C ASN A 190 32.11 -0.09 -3.25
N ARG A 191 31.77 -1.37 -3.36
CA ARG A 191 32.15 -2.47 -2.43
C ARG A 191 31.81 -2.17 -0.96
N TYR A 192 30.75 -1.40 -0.71
CA TYR A 192 30.34 -0.91 0.61
C TYR A 192 31.44 -0.15 1.37
N SER A 193 32.21 0.68 0.66
CA SER A 193 33.18 1.62 1.25
C SER A 193 32.58 2.59 2.28
N GLY A 194 31.26 2.78 2.23
CA GLY A 194 30.52 3.81 2.99
C GLY A 194 30.31 5.09 2.21
N ALA A 195 30.86 5.20 0.99
CA ALA A 195 30.47 6.21 0.00
C ALA A 195 29.34 5.70 -0.90
N GLY A 196 28.61 6.63 -1.53
CA GLY A 196 27.48 6.34 -2.41
C GLY A 196 26.34 7.35 -2.19
N TYR A 197 25.55 7.61 -3.22
CA TYR A 197 24.37 8.47 -3.19
C TYR A 197 23.39 8.07 -4.30
N THR A 198 22.24 8.74 -4.41
CA THR A 198 21.23 8.47 -5.45
C THR A 198 21.81 8.39 -6.88
N GLY A 199 22.78 9.24 -7.22
CA GLY A 199 23.46 9.23 -8.52
C GLY A 199 24.38 8.03 -8.76
N THR A 200 25.01 7.45 -7.72
CA THR A 200 25.79 6.21 -7.90
C THR A 200 24.90 4.98 -8.02
N LEU A 201 23.71 4.99 -7.38
CA LEU A 201 22.67 3.97 -7.61
C LEU A 201 22.18 4.03 -9.07
N ASP A 202 21.81 5.22 -9.56
CA ASP A 202 21.35 5.46 -10.93
C ASP A 202 22.41 5.06 -11.99
N ALA A 203 23.68 5.34 -11.73
CA ALA A 203 24.79 5.00 -12.62
C ALA A 203 25.18 3.51 -12.62
N HIS A 204 25.08 2.81 -11.48
CA HIS A 204 25.53 1.42 -11.36
C HIS A 204 24.43 0.38 -11.61
N MET A 205 23.18 0.68 -11.26
CA MET A 205 22.07 -0.26 -11.38
C MET A 205 21.46 -0.30 -12.78
N LEU A 206 20.76 -1.39 -13.10
CA LEU A 206 20.11 -1.56 -14.39
C LEU A 206 18.72 -0.90 -14.37
N HIS A 207 18.48 0.02 -15.30
CA HIS A 207 17.15 0.63 -15.48
C HIS A 207 16.21 -0.40 -16.13
N ILE A 208 14.99 -0.51 -15.61
CA ILE A 208 13.95 -1.43 -16.09
C ILE A 208 12.62 -0.68 -16.30
N PRO A 209 11.68 -1.20 -17.11
CA PRO A 209 10.32 -0.68 -17.14
C PRO A 209 9.52 -1.11 -15.90
N LEU A 210 8.46 -0.38 -15.56
CA LEU A 210 7.54 -0.72 -14.47
C LEU A 210 7.04 -2.17 -14.53
N SER A 211 6.77 -2.70 -15.72
CA SER A 211 6.33 -4.08 -15.95
C SER A 211 7.31 -5.17 -15.50
N GLN A 212 8.58 -4.84 -15.23
CA GLN A 212 9.59 -5.76 -14.71
C GLN A 212 9.93 -5.52 -13.21
N VAL A 213 9.26 -4.57 -12.55
CA VAL A 213 9.51 -4.21 -11.14
C VAL A 213 9.02 -5.31 -10.21
N GLN A 214 9.90 -5.71 -9.28
CA GLN A 214 9.62 -6.70 -8.24
C GLN A 214 10.16 -6.22 -6.89
N PRO A 215 9.75 -6.83 -5.77
CA PRO A 215 10.31 -6.49 -4.46
C PRO A 215 11.85 -6.65 -4.43
N GLY A 216 12.54 -5.74 -3.76
CA GLY A 216 13.99 -5.63 -3.75
C GLY A 216 14.58 -4.69 -4.81
N ASP A 217 13.81 -4.32 -5.85
CA ASP A 217 14.20 -3.27 -6.80
C ASP A 217 14.05 -1.87 -6.15
N LEU A 218 14.56 -0.81 -6.78
CA LEU A 218 14.46 0.57 -6.26
C LEU A 218 13.59 1.46 -7.15
N CYS A 219 12.89 2.37 -6.50
CA CYS A 219 12.12 3.46 -7.08
C CYS A 219 12.91 4.76 -6.88
N LEU A 220 13.39 5.39 -7.96
CA LEU A 220 14.25 6.58 -7.90
C LEU A 220 13.59 7.77 -8.60
N TRP A 221 13.45 8.87 -7.86
CA TRP A 221 13.05 10.17 -8.37
C TRP A 221 14.32 10.93 -8.73
N GLN A 222 14.51 11.22 -10.02
CA GLN A 222 15.83 11.59 -10.58
C GLN A 222 16.44 12.81 -9.87
N GLY A 223 17.62 12.62 -9.27
CA GLY A 223 18.33 13.66 -8.52
C GLY A 223 17.63 14.15 -7.24
N LYS A 224 16.60 13.45 -6.75
CA LYS A 224 15.80 13.85 -5.58
C LYS A 224 15.76 12.82 -4.47
N HIS A 225 15.33 11.59 -4.76
CA HIS A 225 14.99 10.60 -3.73
C HIS A 225 15.11 9.18 -4.25
N VAL A 226 15.27 8.21 -3.34
CA VAL A 226 15.18 6.77 -3.66
C VAL A 226 14.45 6.02 -2.55
N SER A 227 13.58 5.10 -2.97
CA SER A 227 12.79 4.22 -2.10
C SER A 227 13.04 2.76 -2.48
N LEU A 228 12.92 1.85 -1.53
CA LEU A 228 12.98 0.41 -1.77
C LEU A 228 11.60 -0.11 -2.18
N VAL A 229 11.49 -0.86 -3.27
CA VAL A 229 10.24 -1.56 -3.63
C VAL A 229 10.07 -2.78 -2.73
N ILE A 230 8.94 -2.87 -2.03
CA ILE A 230 8.54 -4.04 -1.23
C ILE A 230 7.37 -4.83 -1.84
N GLN A 231 6.64 -4.24 -2.78
CA GLN A 231 5.61 -4.90 -3.58
C GLN A 231 5.60 -4.32 -5.00
N GLY A 232 5.56 -5.18 -6.02
CA GLY A 232 5.37 -4.75 -7.41
C GLY A 232 3.90 -4.47 -7.76
N GLY A 233 3.62 -4.37 -9.06
CA GLY A 233 2.28 -4.07 -9.61
C GLY A 233 2.24 -2.71 -10.31
N VAL A 234 1.04 -2.28 -10.73
CA VAL A 234 0.84 -0.99 -11.42
C VAL A 234 1.06 0.23 -10.53
N ASP A 235 0.94 0.07 -9.21
CA ASP A 235 1.34 1.08 -8.21
C ASP A 235 2.19 0.40 -7.11
N PRO A 236 3.51 0.28 -7.30
CA PRO A 236 4.39 -0.42 -6.36
C PRO A 236 4.33 0.17 -4.94
N LEU A 237 4.36 -0.70 -3.93
CA LEU A 237 4.51 -0.31 -2.53
C LEU A 237 5.99 -0.17 -2.20
N LEU A 238 6.34 0.92 -1.53
CA LEU A 238 7.70 1.35 -1.28
C LEU A 238 7.97 1.50 0.22
N ILE A 239 9.20 1.26 0.66
CA ILE A 239 9.75 1.84 1.89
C ILE A 239 10.51 3.11 1.53
N SER A 240 10.10 4.23 2.10
CA SER A 240 10.62 5.57 1.81
C SER A 240 11.24 6.21 3.05
N HIS A 241 12.51 6.60 2.94
CA HIS A 241 13.24 7.38 3.95
C HIS A 241 13.75 8.70 3.35
N GLY A 242 12.84 9.58 2.94
CA GLY A 242 13.17 10.87 2.30
C GLY A 242 13.13 12.08 3.22
N SER A 243 12.72 11.89 4.47
CA SER A 243 12.55 12.91 5.49
C SER A 243 12.50 12.26 6.88
N GLU A 244 12.53 13.09 7.92
CA GLU A 244 12.44 12.69 9.34
C GLU A 244 11.17 11.90 9.70
N ALA A 245 10.14 11.94 8.85
CA ALA A 245 8.94 11.15 9.07
C ALA A 245 9.14 9.66 8.79
N GLY A 246 10.15 9.28 8.00
CA GLY A 246 10.42 7.89 7.59
C GLY A 246 11.55 7.23 8.38
N PRO A 247 11.84 5.95 8.10
CA PRO A 247 11.28 5.10 7.04
C PRO A 247 9.82 4.68 7.26
N TYR A 248 8.97 4.81 6.24
CA TYR A 248 7.58 4.32 6.24
C TYR A 248 7.21 3.61 4.93
N GLU A 249 6.09 2.87 4.96
CA GLU A 249 5.42 2.33 3.77
C GLU A 249 4.65 3.43 3.01
N VAL A 250 4.81 3.52 1.69
CA VAL A 250 4.07 4.47 0.84
C VAL A 250 3.87 3.91 -0.58
N ARG A 251 2.72 4.16 -1.19
CA ARG A 251 2.46 3.86 -2.62
C ARG A 251 3.22 4.82 -3.53
N THR A 252 3.62 4.35 -4.71
CA THR A 252 4.32 5.18 -5.70
C THR A 252 3.45 6.36 -6.14
N SER A 253 2.15 6.13 -6.38
CA SER A 253 1.18 7.18 -6.75
C SER A 253 1.01 8.25 -5.66
N ALA A 254 1.06 7.86 -4.39
CA ALA A 254 1.00 8.77 -3.25
C ALA A 254 2.31 9.58 -3.13
N GLN A 255 3.46 8.91 -3.23
CA GLN A 255 4.78 9.55 -3.17
C GLN A 255 5.00 10.55 -4.30
N LYS A 256 4.49 10.27 -5.50
CA LYS A 256 4.56 11.14 -6.70
C LYS A 256 4.06 12.56 -6.42
N LYS A 257 3.06 12.71 -5.53
CA LYS A 257 2.44 14.01 -5.18
C LYS A 257 3.40 14.98 -4.47
N TRP A 258 4.55 14.50 -3.98
CA TRP A 258 5.56 15.33 -3.30
C TRP A 258 6.61 15.92 -4.24
N TYR A 259 6.64 15.51 -5.52
CA TYR A 259 7.61 15.98 -6.49
C TYR A 259 6.98 16.92 -7.52
N PRO A 260 7.70 17.94 -8.00
CA PRO A 260 7.22 18.81 -9.08
C PRO A 260 6.83 18.01 -10.33
N ALA A 261 5.83 18.49 -11.06
CA ALA A 261 5.47 17.97 -12.38
C ALA A 261 6.73 17.94 -13.29
N GLY A 262 6.90 16.85 -14.04
CA GLY A 262 8.10 16.60 -14.84
C GLY A 262 9.28 15.99 -14.06
N THR A 263 9.19 15.79 -12.74
CA THR A 263 10.20 14.99 -12.02
C THR A 263 10.14 13.55 -12.51
N ARG A 264 11.22 13.10 -13.14
CA ARG A 264 11.28 11.79 -13.76
C ARG A 264 11.40 10.67 -12.70
N LEU A 265 10.62 9.63 -12.93
CA LEU A 265 10.66 8.36 -12.20
C LEU A 265 11.55 7.35 -12.94
N ILE A 266 12.34 6.58 -12.20
CA ILE A 266 13.29 5.58 -12.71
C ILE A 266 13.20 4.32 -11.84
N TRP A 267 13.06 3.16 -12.46
CA TRP A 267 13.07 1.87 -11.78
C TRP A 267 14.42 1.18 -11.96
N LEU A 268 15.03 0.73 -10.85
CA LEU A 268 16.38 0.18 -10.84
C LEU A 268 16.40 -1.25 -10.27
N THR A 269 17.09 -2.17 -10.96
CA THR A 269 17.37 -3.52 -10.42
C THR A 269 18.87 -3.77 -10.29
N SER A 270 19.24 -4.61 -9.33
CA SER A 270 20.63 -5.06 -9.15
C SER A 270 21.15 -5.74 -10.42
N PRO A 271 22.39 -5.46 -10.88
CA PRO A 271 22.98 -6.12 -12.04
C PRO A 271 23.03 -7.66 -11.94
N GLN A 272 23.05 -8.24 -10.73
CA GLN A 272 22.97 -9.70 -10.57
C GLN A 272 21.57 -10.25 -10.88
N GLY A 273 20.51 -9.45 -10.75
CA GLY A 273 19.14 -9.83 -11.09
C GLY A 273 18.90 -10.05 -12.59
N ALA A 274 19.82 -9.61 -13.45
CA ALA A 274 19.78 -9.85 -14.90
C ALA A 274 20.53 -11.12 -15.35
N LYS A 275 21.34 -11.74 -14.47
CA LYS A 275 22.13 -12.94 -14.83
C LYS A 275 21.28 -14.20 -15.09
N THR A 276 19.99 -14.18 -14.74
CA THR A 276 19.03 -15.24 -15.05
C THR A 276 18.35 -15.08 -16.42
N GLY A 277 18.73 -14.09 -17.23
CA GLY A 277 18.22 -13.88 -18.59
C GLY A 277 16.79 -13.31 -18.69
N ALA A 278 16.06 -13.23 -17.57
CA ALA A 278 14.64 -12.90 -17.53
C ALA A 278 14.31 -11.38 -17.59
N ARG A 279 15.30 -10.49 -17.50
CA ARG A 279 15.09 -9.03 -17.47
C ARG A 279 15.91 -8.31 -18.53
N ARG A 280 15.26 -7.44 -19.28
CA ARG A 280 15.88 -6.62 -20.33
C ARG A 280 16.04 -5.18 -19.83
N PRO A 281 17.28 -4.67 -19.69
CA PRO A 281 17.50 -3.26 -19.36
C PRO A 281 16.93 -2.34 -20.44
N LEU A 282 16.49 -1.15 -20.04
CA LEU A 282 16.05 -0.10 -20.96
C LEU A 282 17.18 0.33 -21.92
N SER A 283 16.82 0.62 -23.18
CA SER A 283 17.74 1.15 -24.18
C SER A 283 18.23 2.55 -23.78
N ARG A 284 19.29 3.06 -24.43
CA ARG A 284 19.75 4.45 -24.17
C ARG A 284 18.67 5.50 -24.45
N GLU A 285 17.76 5.25 -25.38
CA GLU A 285 16.68 6.17 -25.72
C GLU A 285 15.52 6.12 -24.71
N ASP A 286 15.12 4.92 -24.29
CA ASP A 286 14.10 4.75 -23.23
C ASP A 286 14.61 5.33 -21.90
N LYS A 287 15.90 5.14 -21.62
CA LYS A 287 16.63 5.81 -20.53
C LYS A 287 16.71 7.34 -20.66
N MET A 288 16.31 7.95 -21.78
CA MET A 288 16.13 9.40 -21.86
C MET A 288 14.66 9.82 -21.72
N ARG A 289 13.72 9.03 -22.25
CA ARG A 289 12.27 9.28 -22.17
C ARG A 289 11.71 9.18 -20.73
N GLY A 290 12.29 8.30 -19.91
CA GLY A 290 11.72 7.95 -18.59
C GLY A 290 10.67 6.85 -18.70
N ASP A 291 10.12 6.44 -17.56
CA ASP A 291 8.90 5.61 -17.57
C ASP A 291 7.82 6.42 -18.30
N PRO A 292 7.20 5.90 -19.37
CA PRO A 292 6.24 6.67 -20.15
C PRO A 292 5.10 7.12 -19.23
N PRO A 293 4.46 8.28 -19.49
CA PRO A 293 3.17 8.53 -18.88
C PRO A 293 2.27 7.33 -19.21
N ALA A 294 1.69 6.71 -18.19
CA ALA A 294 0.56 5.80 -18.39
C ALA A 294 -0.43 6.54 -19.30
N GLU A 295 -0.82 5.92 -20.41
CA GLU A 295 -1.56 6.63 -21.46
C GLU A 295 -2.78 7.35 -20.86
N GLU A 296 -3.02 8.58 -21.32
CA GLU A 296 -4.11 9.42 -20.82
C GLU A 296 -5.46 8.80 -21.20
N GLY A 297 -5.94 7.88 -20.35
CA GLY A 297 -7.19 7.17 -20.57
C GLY A 297 -7.16 5.75 -20.02
N LEU A 298 -7.44 5.62 -18.72
CA LEU A 298 -8.33 4.61 -18.11
C LEU A 298 -8.31 4.82 -16.58
N PHE A 299 -9.20 5.70 -16.11
CA PHE A 299 -9.58 5.89 -14.71
C PHE A 299 -11.03 5.41 -14.52
#